data_AF-A0A1S9PAA3-F1
#
_entry.id   AF-A0A1S9PAA3-F1
#
_cell.length_a   1.000
_cell.length_b   1.000
_cell.length_c   1.000
_cell.angle_alpha   90.00
_cell.angle_beta   90.00
_cell.angle_gamma   90.00
#
_symmetry.space_group_name_H-M   'P 1'
#
loop_
_entity.id
_entity.type
_entity.pdbx_description
1 polymer ?
#
loop_
_entity_poly.entity_id
_entity_poly.type
_entity_poly.pdbx_seq_one_letter_code
_entity_poly.pdbx_strand_id
1 'polypeptide(L)'
;MKPAKDENVKTIRFPVKTDEKLTAIANKSGLTKLAFFLHMVDYFYKSKKDPRDLNDELLKNAINRKTDNIVAFIKTQEQELLIPVKKDTERMIASQMQVIAAFNQHIIKHNEEQKATLQEQASHIGKMGDFLKRLDSSQYEKKLLKTKFSAILEFYINAREQMGMMSRQVDKDALIQNVRQQLNNL
;
A
#
# COMPACT_ATOMS: atom_id res chain seq x y z
N MET A 1 -67.93 -39.01 54.83
CA MET A 1 -67.33 -38.74 53.51
C MET A 1 -68.06 -37.55 52.89
N LYS A 2 -67.38 -36.42 52.64
CA LYS A 2 -67.98 -35.32 51.87
C LYS A 2 -68.12 -35.80 50.41
N PRO A 3 -69.27 -35.63 49.76
CA PRO A 3 -69.38 -35.98 48.34
C PRO A 3 -68.44 -35.06 47.56
N ALA A 4 -67.53 -35.67 46.78
CA ALA A 4 -66.70 -34.92 45.84
C ALA A 4 -67.63 -34.20 44.88
N LYS A 5 -67.52 -32.87 44.83
CA LYS A 5 -68.33 -32.02 43.95
C LYS A 5 -67.87 -32.34 42.54
N ASP A 6 -68.76 -32.88 41.70
CA ASP A 6 -68.46 -33.08 40.29
C ASP A 6 -68.09 -31.73 39.68
N GLU A 7 -66.90 -31.61 39.11
CA GLU A 7 -66.42 -30.37 38.51
C GLU A 7 -67.02 -30.14 37.11
N ASN A 8 -67.48 -31.22 36.44
CA ASN A 8 -67.93 -31.19 35.05
C ASN A 8 -69.46 -31.09 34.93
N VAL A 9 -70.04 -30.08 35.55
CA VAL A 9 -71.52 -29.92 35.70
C VAL A 9 -72.21 -29.34 34.46
N LYS A 10 -71.48 -29.01 33.40
CA LYS A 10 -72.00 -28.33 32.21
C LYS A 10 -72.06 -29.27 31.02
N THR A 11 -73.19 -29.28 30.32
CA THR A 11 -73.41 -30.09 29.12
C THR A 11 -73.58 -29.21 27.89
N ILE A 12 -72.89 -29.53 26.81
CA ILE A 12 -73.03 -28.90 25.50
C ILE A 12 -73.66 -29.91 24.55
N ARG A 13 -74.75 -29.53 23.87
CA ARG A 13 -75.41 -30.38 22.87
C ARG A 13 -74.96 -29.97 21.48
N PHE A 14 -74.61 -30.95 20.65
CA PHE A 14 -74.19 -30.75 19.26
C PHE A 14 -74.62 -31.95 18.40
N PRO A 15 -74.67 -31.81 17.06
CA PRO A 15 -75.10 -32.90 16.16
C PRO A 15 -74.19 -34.13 16.22
N VAL A 16 -74.73 -35.32 15.95
CA VAL A 16 -74.01 -36.61 15.94
C VAL A 16 -72.77 -36.57 15.04
N LYS A 17 -72.89 -35.96 13.84
CA LYS A 17 -71.75 -35.76 12.92
C LYS A 17 -70.60 -34.96 13.52
N THR A 18 -70.87 -34.06 14.46
CA THR A 18 -69.85 -33.28 15.16
C THR A 18 -69.19 -34.12 16.26
N ASP A 19 -69.94 -35.03 16.90
CA ASP A 19 -69.39 -35.98 17.86
C ASP A 19 -68.42 -36.97 17.23
N GLU A 20 -68.75 -37.51 16.05
CA GLU A 20 -67.86 -38.38 15.29
C GLU A 20 -66.54 -37.68 14.96
N LYS A 21 -66.60 -36.43 14.49
CA LYS A 21 -65.42 -35.59 14.23
C LYS A 21 -64.61 -35.33 15.49
N LEU A 22 -65.26 -34.95 16.59
CA LEU A 22 -64.62 -34.68 17.88
C LEU A 22 -63.93 -35.94 18.42
N THR A 23 -64.57 -37.10 18.29
CA THR A 23 -64.00 -38.40 18.67
C THR A 23 -62.74 -38.71 17.87
N ALA A 24 -62.81 -38.55 16.55
CA ALA A 24 -61.69 -38.84 15.66
C ALA A 24 -60.47 -37.94 15.95
N ILE A 25 -60.68 -36.62 16.13
CA ILE A 25 -59.58 -35.68 16.43
C ILE A 25 -59.02 -35.86 17.84
N ALA A 26 -59.87 -36.12 18.84
CA ALA A 26 -59.42 -36.37 20.20
C ALA A 26 -58.55 -37.63 20.27
N ASN A 27 -58.99 -38.72 19.63
CA ASN A 27 -58.22 -39.96 19.56
C ASN A 27 -56.89 -39.77 18.82
N LYS A 28 -56.88 -39.00 17.71
CA LYS A 28 -55.64 -38.70 16.97
C LYS A 28 -54.63 -37.93 17.83
N SER A 29 -55.10 -37.08 18.73
CA SER A 29 -54.27 -36.33 19.67
C SER A 29 -53.95 -37.10 20.95
N GLY A 30 -54.42 -38.34 21.11
CA GLY A 30 -54.23 -39.13 22.33
C GLY A 30 -54.98 -38.59 23.56
N LEU A 31 -56.03 -37.81 23.35
CA LEU A 31 -56.79 -37.13 24.41
C LEU A 31 -58.21 -37.68 24.51
N THR A 32 -58.82 -37.57 25.70
CA THR A 32 -60.27 -37.78 25.85
C THR A 32 -61.04 -36.63 25.20
N LYS A 33 -62.30 -36.84 24.81
CA LYS A 33 -63.15 -35.80 24.21
C LYS A 33 -63.20 -34.53 25.08
N LEU A 34 -63.31 -34.72 26.40
CA LEU A 34 -63.35 -33.62 27.37
C LEU A 34 -62.02 -32.86 27.41
N ALA A 35 -60.89 -33.56 27.54
CA ALA A 35 -59.56 -32.93 27.58
C ALA A 35 -59.26 -32.17 26.28
N PHE A 36 -59.60 -32.77 25.13
CA PHE A 36 -59.45 -32.12 23.84
C PHE A 36 -60.29 -30.83 23.74
N PHE A 37 -61.55 -30.89 24.18
CA PHE A 37 -62.43 -29.72 24.19
C PHE A 37 -61.89 -28.60 25.10
N LEU A 38 -61.43 -28.93 26.30
CA LEU A 38 -60.85 -27.93 27.22
C LEU A 38 -59.63 -27.24 26.59
N HIS A 39 -58.71 -28.01 25.99
CA HIS A 39 -57.54 -27.44 25.30
C HIS A 39 -57.93 -26.61 24.08
N MET A 40 -58.95 -27.03 23.33
CA MET A 40 -59.47 -26.27 22.19
C MET A 40 -60.03 -24.91 22.64
N VAL A 41 -60.83 -24.89 23.72
CA VAL A 41 -61.37 -23.65 24.30
C VAL A 41 -60.24 -22.74 24.78
N ASP A 42 -59.27 -23.28 25.51
CA ASP A 42 -58.10 -22.52 25.97
C ASP A 42 -57.28 -21.97 24.81
N TYR A 43 -57.10 -22.76 23.74
CA TYR A 43 -56.35 -22.36 22.55
C TYR A 43 -57.02 -21.16 21.88
N PHE A 44 -58.32 -21.20 21.60
CA PHE A 44 -59.02 -20.07 20.98
C PHE A 44 -59.12 -18.87 21.92
N TYR A 45 -59.31 -19.10 23.22
CA TYR A 45 -59.34 -18.03 24.21
C TYR A 45 -58.00 -17.29 24.34
N LYS A 46 -56.86 -18.00 24.32
CA LYS A 46 -55.52 -17.41 24.42
C LYS A 46 -55.04 -16.82 23.09
N SER A 47 -55.23 -17.53 21.99
CA SER A 47 -54.77 -17.10 20.67
C SER A 47 -55.62 -15.99 20.05
N LYS A 48 -56.84 -15.76 20.57
CA LYS A 48 -57.83 -14.81 20.04
C LYS A 48 -58.18 -15.06 18.56
N LYS A 49 -57.87 -16.26 18.05
CA LYS A 49 -58.22 -16.68 16.70
C LYS A 49 -59.73 -16.87 16.58
N ASP A 50 -60.27 -16.55 15.41
CA ASP A 50 -61.67 -16.85 15.10
C ASP A 50 -61.80 -18.36 14.83
N PRO A 51 -62.58 -19.12 15.62
CA PRO A 51 -62.80 -20.55 15.38
C PRO A 51 -63.54 -20.86 14.07
N ARG A 52 -64.03 -19.83 13.36
CA ARG A 52 -64.65 -19.94 12.03
C ARG A 52 -63.64 -19.68 10.90
N ASP A 53 -62.46 -19.15 11.20
CA ASP A 53 -61.38 -18.96 10.22
C ASP A 53 -60.61 -20.28 10.03
N LEU A 54 -61.04 -21.07 9.05
CA LEU A 54 -60.42 -22.36 8.70
C LEU A 54 -59.06 -22.22 8.01
N ASN A 55 -58.71 -21.02 7.52
CA ASN A 55 -57.51 -20.79 6.70
C ASN A 55 -56.37 -20.12 7.47
N ASP A 56 -56.59 -19.67 8.72
CA ASP A 56 -55.62 -18.97 9.56
C ASP A 56 -55.01 -17.76 8.82
N GLU A 57 -55.86 -16.97 8.16
CA GLU A 57 -55.44 -15.86 7.28
C GLU A 57 -54.69 -14.78 8.05
N LEU A 58 -55.01 -14.58 9.32
CA LEU A 58 -54.28 -13.68 10.21
C LEU A 58 -52.81 -14.10 10.39
N LEU A 59 -52.54 -15.40 10.54
CA LEU A 59 -51.18 -15.91 10.69
C LEU A 59 -50.40 -15.74 9.37
N LYS A 60 -51.00 -16.10 8.24
CA LYS A 60 -50.37 -15.93 6.92
C LYS A 60 -50.02 -14.47 6.64
N ASN A 61 -50.95 -13.56 6.91
CA ASN A 61 -50.71 -12.12 6.74
C ASN A 61 -49.60 -11.60 7.65
N ALA A 62 -49.53 -12.06 8.90
CA ALA A 62 -48.46 -11.68 9.82
C ALA A 62 -47.08 -12.18 9.34
N ILE A 63 -47.02 -13.42 8.84
CA ILE A 63 -45.78 -14.01 8.29
C ILE A 63 -45.35 -13.24 7.03
N ASN A 64 -46.26 -13.00 6.09
CA ASN A 64 -45.96 -12.28 4.85
C ASN A 64 -45.45 -10.87 5.15
N ARG A 65 -46.13 -10.12 6.03
CA ARG A 65 -45.66 -8.79 6.46
C ARG A 65 -44.26 -8.81 7.05
N LYS A 66 -43.96 -9.81 7.89
CA LYS A 66 -42.61 -9.94 8.47
C LYS A 66 -41.58 -10.23 7.38
N THR A 67 -41.88 -11.12 6.45
CA THR A 67 -41.01 -11.44 5.31
C THR A 67 -40.79 -10.22 4.42
N ASP A 68 -41.85 -9.49 4.10
CA ASP A 68 -41.77 -8.26 3.29
C ASP A 68 -40.89 -7.20 3.95
N ASN A 69 -41.02 -7.04 5.28
CA ASN A 69 -40.18 -6.13 6.05
C ASN A 69 -38.69 -6.53 6.01
N ILE A 70 -38.39 -7.83 6.12
CA ILE A 70 -37.01 -8.33 6.03
C ILE A 70 -36.46 -8.08 4.62
N VAL A 71 -37.23 -8.37 3.58
CA VAL A 71 -36.82 -8.15 2.19
C VAL A 71 -36.60 -6.66 1.93
N ALA A 72 -37.48 -5.79 2.41
CA ALA A 72 -37.32 -4.34 2.30
C ALA A 72 -36.03 -3.87 2.99
N PHE A 73 -35.77 -4.34 4.21
CA PHE A 73 -34.55 -4.03 4.94
C PHE A 73 -33.28 -4.46 4.19
N ILE A 74 -33.26 -5.67 3.63
CA ILE A 74 -32.13 -6.17 2.83
C ILE A 74 -31.91 -5.28 1.60
N LYS A 75 -32.99 -4.92 0.88
CA LYS A 75 -32.91 -4.02 -0.28
C LYS A 75 -32.35 -2.65 0.11
N THR A 76 -32.79 -2.10 1.24
CA THR A 76 -32.25 -0.83 1.76
C THR A 76 -30.77 -0.96 2.09
N GLN A 77 -30.34 -2.02 2.80
CA GLN A 77 -28.92 -2.25 3.06
C GLN A 77 -28.10 -2.40 1.79
N GLU A 78 -28.61 -3.10 0.78
CA GLU A 78 -27.93 -3.26 -0.49
C GLU A 78 -27.73 -1.92 -1.20
N GLN A 79 -28.78 -1.10 -1.25
CA GLN A 79 -28.77 0.19 -1.93
C GLN A 79 -27.96 1.27 -1.20
N GLU A 80 -28.12 1.36 0.12
CA GLU A 80 -27.54 2.45 0.92
C GLU A 80 -26.14 2.13 1.44
N LEU A 81 -25.77 0.85 1.56
CA LEU A 81 -24.50 0.44 2.15
C LEU A 81 -23.65 -0.39 1.20
N LEU A 82 -24.13 -1.56 0.76
CA LEU A 82 -23.26 -2.52 0.04
C LEU A 82 -22.82 -2.01 -1.32
N ILE A 83 -23.73 -1.43 -2.10
CA ILE A 83 -23.41 -0.87 -3.42
C ILE A 83 -22.42 0.31 -3.30
N PRO A 84 -22.65 1.32 -2.44
CA PRO A 84 -21.69 2.40 -2.22
C PRO A 84 -20.31 1.90 -1.77
N VAL A 85 -20.25 1.01 -0.79
CA VAL A 85 -18.98 0.45 -0.28
C VAL A 85 -18.18 -0.22 -1.40
N LYS A 86 -18.84 -1.01 -2.25
CA LYS A 86 -18.19 -1.64 -3.40
C LYS A 86 -17.62 -0.58 -4.36
N LYS A 87 -18.43 0.41 -4.74
CA LYS A 87 -18.01 1.48 -5.66
C LYS A 87 -16.84 2.29 -5.10
N ASP A 88 -16.87 2.63 -3.82
CA ASP A 88 -15.80 3.41 -3.20
C ASP A 88 -14.52 2.59 -3.04
N THR A 89 -14.65 1.29 -2.76
CA THR A 89 -13.51 0.36 -2.75
C THR A 89 -12.85 0.27 -4.13
N GLU A 90 -13.65 0.12 -5.20
CA GLU A 90 -13.13 0.10 -6.58
C GLU A 90 -12.41 1.41 -6.95
N ARG A 91 -12.97 2.56 -6.58
CA ARG A 91 -12.33 3.87 -6.77
C ARG A 91 -11.02 4.00 -5.99
N MET A 92 -11.00 3.55 -4.74
CA MET A 92 -9.80 3.57 -3.90
C MET A 92 -8.69 2.72 -4.51
N ILE A 93 -9.02 1.50 -4.97
CA ILE A 93 -8.05 0.62 -5.65
C ILE A 93 -7.50 1.29 -6.91
N ALA A 94 -8.37 1.87 -7.75
CA ALA A 94 -7.94 2.57 -8.96
C ALA A 94 -7.00 3.74 -8.65
N SER A 95 -7.30 4.53 -7.61
CA SER A 95 -6.43 5.62 -7.16
C SER A 95 -5.08 5.11 -6.65
N GLN A 96 -5.07 4.03 -5.86
CA GLN A 96 -3.82 3.43 -5.38
C GLN A 96 -2.96 2.91 -6.54
N MET A 97 -3.57 2.30 -7.57
CA MET A 97 -2.84 1.88 -8.76
C MET A 97 -2.16 3.06 -9.47
N GLN A 98 -2.84 4.21 -9.56
CA GLN A 98 -2.24 5.43 -10.14
C GLN A 98 -1.07 5.95 -9.30
N VAL A 99 -1.20 5.94 -7.97
CA VAL A 99 -0.11 6.32 -7.06
C VAL A 99 1.10 5.40 -7.24
N ILE A 100 0.89 4.09 -7.29
CA ILE A 100 1.97 3.10 -7.53
C ILE A 100 2.63 3.35 -8.89
N ALA A 101 1.84 3.57 -9.94
CA ALA A 101 2.37 3.85 -11.27
C ALA A 101 3.23 5.13 -11.27
N ALA A 102 2.74 6.20 -10.63
CA ALA A 102 3.49 7.45 -10.49
C ALA A 102 4.79 7.26 -9.69
N PHE A 103 4.75 6.48 -8.60
CA PHE A 103 5.94 6.19 -7.80
C PHE A 103 7.00 5.43 -8.61
N ASN A 104 6.58 4.39 -9.32
CA ASN A 104 7.48 3.59 -10.15
C ASN A 104 8.08 4.43 -11.30
N GLN A 105 7.26 5.22 -11.98
CA GLN A 105 7.71 5.99 -13.14
C GLN A 105 8.52 7.23 -12.76
N HIS A 106 8.10 7.98 -11.74
CA HIS A 106 8.71 9.28 -11.43
C HIS A 106 9.75 9.20 -10.33
N ILE A 107 9.61 8.31 -9.35
CA ILE A 107 10.55 8.25 -8.24
C ILE A 107 11.63 7.21 -8.52
N ILE A 108 11.24 5.97 -8.79
CA ILE A 108 12.23 4.89 -8.99
C ILE A 108 13.08 5.17 -10.24
N LYS A 109 12.44 5.40 -11.39
CA LYS A 109 13.18 5.65 -12.63
C LYS A 109 14.05 6.90 -12.55
N HIS A 110 13.53 8.00 -11.99
CA HIS A 110 14.32 9.22 -11.82
C HIS A 110 15.53 9.00 -10.91
N ASN A 111 15.36 8.26 -9.81
CA ASN A 111 16.46 7.95 -8.91
C ASN A 111 17.53 7.09 -9.62
N GLU A 112 17.12 6.14 -10.48
CA GLU A 112 18.04 5.34 -11.30
C GLU A 112 18.81 6.22 -12.30
N GLU A 113 18.11 7.09 -13.03
CA GLU A 113 18.72 8.04 -13.99
C GLU A 113 19.68 9.03 -13.29
N GLN A 114 19.29 9.55 -12.12
CA GLN A 114 20.10 10.44 -11.32
C GLN A 114 21.35 9.73 -10.79
N LYS A 115 21.21 8.49 -10.31
CA LYS A 115 22.34 7.68 -9.86
C LYS A 115 23.34 7.43 -10.99
N ALA A 116 22.86 7.08 -12.18
CA ALA A 116 23.71 6.87 -13.36
C ALA A 116 24.47 8.16 -13.73
N THR A 117 23.77 9.29 -13.74
CA THR A 117 24.36 10.61 -14.02
C THR A 117 25.42 10.98 -12.98
N LEU A 118 25.15 10.79 -11.69
CA LEU A 118 26.11 11.06 -10.62
C LEU A 118 27.37 10.18 -10.73
N GLN A 119 27.20 8.92 -11.13
CA GLN A 119 28.32 8.01 -11.33
C GLN A 119 29.21 8.43 -12.52
N GLU A 120 28.59 8.88 -13.62
CA GLU A 120 29.31 9.44 -14.76
C GLU A 120 30.04 10.75 -14.38
N GLN A 121 29.36 11.66 -13.67
CA GLN A 121 29.96 12.89 -13.15
C GLN A 121 31.16 12.60 -12.24
N ALA A 122 31.06 11.63 -11.33
CA ALA A 122 32.16 11.23 -10.47
C ALA A 122 33.37 10.76 -11.28
N SER A 123 33.15 10.02 -12.37
CA SER A 123 34.22 9.60 -13.29
C SER A 123 34.88 10.80 -13.98
N HIS A 124 34.09 11.76 -14.48
CA HIS A 124 34.62 12.98 -15.10
C HIS A 124 35.41 13.84 -14.12
N ILE A 125 34.94 13.99 -12.89
CA ILE A 125 35.65 14.71 -11.83
C ILE A 125 36.98 14.01 -11.51
N GLY A 126 37.00 12.68 -11.44
CA GLY A 126 38.23 11.91 -11.26
C GLY A 126 39.26 12.21 -12.37
N LYS A 127 38.84 12.13 -13.64
CA LYS A 127 39.69 12.47 -14.79
C LYS A 127 40.18 13.91 -14.75
N MET A 128 39.34 14.85 -14.34
CA MET A 128 39.72 16.25 -14.17
C MET A 128 40.79 16.41 -13.09
N GLY A 129 40.65 15.72 -11.95
CA GLY A 129 41.65 15.71 -10.89
C GLY A 129 43.00 15.19 -11.37
N ASP A 130 43.01 14.12 -12.16
CA ASP A 130 44.24 13.57 -12.75
C ASP A 130 44.88 14.53 -13.75
N PHE A 131 44.06 15.18 -14.58
CA PHE A 131 44.54 16.21 -15.50
C PHE A 131 45.18 17.38 -14.77
N LEU A 132 44.53 17.89 -13.71
CA LEU A 132 45.04 18.99 -12.90
C LEU A 132 46.37 18.63 -12.23
N LYS A 133 46.52 17.41 -11.70
CA LYS A 133 47.79 16.93 -11.13
C LYS A 133 48.93 16.92 -12.15
N ARG A 134 48.66 16.45 -13.37
CA ARG A 134 49.65 16.45 -14.46
C ARG A 134 50.03 17.86 -14.87
N LEU A 135 49.03 18.76 -14.94
CA LEU A 135 49.25 20.16 -15.28
C LEU A 135 50.12 20.84 -14.21
N ASP A 136 49.84 20.63 -12.93
CA ASP A 136 50.61 21.19 -11.83
C ASP A 136 52.06 20.68 -11.85
N SER A 137 52.26 19.38 -12.05
CA SER A 137 53.59 18.77 -12.17
C SER A 137 54.38 19.36 -13.35
N SER A 138 53.74 19.50 -14.52
CA SER A 138 54.36 20.11 -15.70
C SER A 138 54.71 21.58 -15.50
N GLN A 139 53.87 22.35 -14.80
CA GLN A 139 54.17 23.74 -14.45
C GLN A 139 55.34 23.84 -13.47
N TYR A 140 55.39 22.94 -12.48
CA TYR A 140 56.50 22.85 -11.53
C TYR A 140 57.82 22.52 -12.24
N GLU A 141 57.84 21.50 -13.09
CA GLU A 141 59.00 21.12 -13.90
C GLU A 141 59.45 22.27 -14.81
N LYS A 142 58.51 22.95 -15.47
CA LYS A 142 58.81 24.12 -16.30
C LYS A 142 59.43 25.26 -15.48
N LYS A 143 58.92 25.52 -14.28
CA LYS A 143 59.47 26.54 -13.38
C LYS A 143 60.89 26.16 -12.94
N LEU A 144 61.10 24.89 -12.56
CA LEU A 144 62.41 24.38 -12.18
C LEU A 144 63.43 24.50 -13.32
N LEU A 145 63.05 24.11 -14.53
CA LEU A 145 63.90 24.20 -15.72
C LEU A 145 64.29 25.65 -16.01
N LYS A 146 63.35 26.59 -15.93
CA LYS A 146 63.62 28.04 -16.07
C LYS A 146 64.61 28.53 -15.02
N THR A 147 64.45 28.14 -13.77
CA THR A 147 65.38 28.52 -12.68
C THR A 147 66.78 27.98 -12.94
N LYS A 148 66.91 26.69 -13.26
CA LYS A 148 68.22 26.07 -13.53
C LYS A 148 68.90 26.70 -14.75
N PHE A 149 68.16 26.93 -15.84
CA PHE A 149 68.68 27.61 -17.03
C PHE A 149 69.13 29.04 -16.73
N SER A 150 68.34 29.79 -15.94
CA SER A 150 68.71 31.16 -15.54
C SER A 150 70.00 31.18 -14.73
N ALA A 151 70.19 30.23 -13.80
CA ALA A 151 71.43 30.11 -13.03
C ALA A 151 72.65 29.80 -13.91
N ILE A 152 72.50 28.91 -14.91
CA ILE A 152 73.56 28.62 -15.89
C ILE A 152 73.90 29.87 -16.70
N LEU A 153 72.88 30.63 -17.13
CA LEU A 153 73.06 31.86 -17.89
C LEU A 153 73.75 32.95 -17.06
N GLU A 154 73.34 33.15 -15.81
CA GLU A 154 73.98 34.09 -14.88
C GLU A 154 75.44 33.71 -14.62
N PHE A 155 75.72 32.42 -14.39
CA PHE A 155 77.09 31.92 -14.29
C PHE A 155 77.91 32.24 -15.53
N TYR A 156 77.36 31.99 -16.73
CA TYR A 156 78.02 32.31 -17.99
C TYR A 156 78.30 33.80 -18.14
N ILE A 157 77.32 34.67 -17.87
CA ILE A 157 77.45 36.13 -17.96
C ILE A 157 78.54 36.60 -17.01
N ASN A 158 78.48 36.22 -15.73
CA ASN A 158 79.46 36.63 -14.72
C ASN A 158 80.87 36.15 -15.07
N ALA A 159 81.02 34.88 -15.47
CA ALA A 159 82.31 34.33 -15.88
C ALA A 159 82.85 35.03 -17.14
N ARG A 160 81.97 35.44 -18.06
CA ARG A 160 82.34 36.17 -19.28
C ARG A 160 82.75 37.61 -18.99
N GLU A 161 82.08 38.32 -18.09
CA GLU A 161 82.43 39.67 -17.68
C GLU A 161 83.78 39.74 -16.96
N GLN A 162 84.10 38.70 -16.17
CA GLN A 162 85.41 38.56 -15.53
C GLN A 162 86.56 38.30 -16.54
N MET A 163 86.23 37.81 -17.74
CA MET A 163 87.20 37.62 -18.82
C MET A 163 87.48 38.94 -19.55
N GLY A 164 88.55 39.63 -19.16
CA GLY A 164 89.03 40.83 -19.85
C GLY A 164 89.68 40.58 -21.22
N MET A 165 90.15 41.66 -21.87
CA MET A 165 90.71 41.66 -23.24
C MET A 165 91.96 40.77 -23.41
N MET A 166 92.62 40.37 -22.31
CA MET A 166 93.83 39.52 -22.27
C MET A 166 93.54 38.02 -22.01
N SER A 167 92.27 37.61 -21.94
CA SER A 167 91.87 36.20 -21.71
C SER A 167 92.19 35.30 -22.91
N ARG A 168 92.82 34.15 -22.67
CA ARG A 168 93.24 33.20 -23.71
C ARG A 168 92.04 32.51 -24.35
N GLN A 169 92.14 32.18 -25.64
CA GLN A 169 91.05 31.52 -26.37
C GLN A 169 90.65 30.17 -25.75
N VAL A 170 91.63 29.43 -25.22
CA VAL A 170 91.41 28.13 -24.55
C VAL A 170 90.48 28.25 -23.35
N ASP A 171 90.59 29.33 -22.56
CA ASP A 171 89.74 29.55 -21.38
C ASP A 171 88.29 29.87 -21.79
N LYS A 172 88.12 30.55 -22.93
CA LYS A 172 86.80 30.85 -23.51
C LYS A 172 86.13 29.56 -24.01
N ASP A 173 86.88 28.70 -24.68
CA ASP A 173 86.36 27.42 -25.19
C ASP A 173 86.01 26.46 -24.04
N ALA A 174 86.82 26.44 -22.96
CA ALA A 174 86.54 25.67 -21.76
C ALA A 174 85.25 26.13 -21.05
N LEU A 175 85.01 27.44 -20.95
CA LEU A 175 83.76 27.99 -20.40
C LEU A 175 82.55 27.59 -21.24
N ILE A 176 82.65 27.66 -22.58
CA ILE A 176 81.58 27.25 -23.50
C ILE A 176 81.27 25.76 -23.35
N GLN A 177 82.31 24.91 -23.27
CA GLN A 177 82.12 23.47 -23.05
C GLN A 177 81.46 23.17 -21.71
N ASN A 178 81.89 23.86 -20.64
CA ASN A 178 81.32 23.70 -19.31
C ASN A 178 79.82 24.06 -19.30
N VAL A 179 79.43 25.21 -19.88
CA VAL A 179 78.02 25.62 -19.97
C VAL A 179 77.20 24.67 -20.84
N ARG A 180 77.74 24.18 -21.96
CA ARG A 180 77.07 23.16 -22.79
C ARG A 180 76.86 21.85 -22.03
N GLN A 181 77.83 21.44 -21.22
CA GLN A 181 77.70 20.25 -20.38
C GLN A 181 76.63 20.45 -19.29
N GLN A 182 76.59 21.62 -18.65
CA GLN A 182 75.53 21.96 -17.69
C GLN A 182 74.14 21.97 -18.33
N LEU A 183 74.01 22.49 -19.56
CA LEU A 183 72.77 22.47 -20.33
C LEU A 183 72.33 21.05 -20.72
N ASN A 184 73.28 20.18 -21.10
CA ASN A 184 72.98 18.77 -21.41
C ASN A 184 72.54 17.97 -20.19
N ASN A 185 72.83 18.45 -18.98
CA ASN A 185 72.48 17.81 -17.71
C ASN A 185 71.18 18.38 -17.08
N LEU A 186 70.48 19.28 -17.78
CA LEU A 186 69.18 19.82 -17.37
C LEU A 186 68.03 18.84 -17.60
#